data_AF-A0AAE4ALF9-F1
#
_entry.id   AF-A0AAE4ALF9-F1
#
_cell.length_a   1.000
_cell.length_b   1.000
_cell.length_c   1.000
_cell.angle_alpha   90.00
_cell.angle_beta   90.00
_cell.angle_gamma   90.00
#
_symmetry.space_group_name_H-M   'P 1'
#
loop_
_entity.id
_entity.type
_entity.pdbx_description
1 polymer ?
#
loop_
_entity_poly.entity_id
_entity_poly.type
_entity_poly.pdbx_seq_one_letter_code
_entity_poly.pdbx_strand_id
1 'polypeptide(L)'
;MKRSSRSNGGGGGGGGSARRREASAQQAPQPVKQGWLLENDIWYYYAGTTRSTLKKGWHLDPQDGFWYYLDLTTGAMFTDWHYISGEWYYFNPHTPMWTWERHSDGEWYDKKLENSRPLGSMYAGEKTPDGYQVDAEGHYRP
;
A
#
# COMPACT_ATOMS: atom_id res chain seq x y z
N MET A 1 -19.28 51.26 -72.37
CA MET A 1 -20.60 51.68 -71.83
C MET A 1 -20.95 50.89 -70.58
N LYS A 2 -21.49 51.57 -69.54
CA LYS A 2 -22.08 51.11 -68.24
C LYS A 2 -21.05 50.77 -67.12
N ARG A 3 -20.76 51.71 -66.20
CA ARG A 3 -21.44 52.08 -64.91
C ARG A 3 -21.23 50.99 -63.82
N SER A 4 -20.35 51.21 -62.83
CA SER A 4 -20.56 51.88 -61.53
C SER A 4 -21.31 51.04 -60.48
N SER A 5 -20.62 50.67 -59.39
CA SER A 5 -21.09 50.86 -58.01
C SER A 5 -20.02 50.46 -56.97
N ARG A 6 -19.86 51.32 -55.96
CA ARG A 6 -19.12 51.08 -54.71
C ARG A 6 -19.98 50.27 -53.75
N SER A 7 -19.36 49.52 -52.84
CA SER A 7 -19.72 49.56 -51.42
C SER A 7 -18.48 49.33 -50.55
N ASN A 8 -18.42 50.07 -49.45
CA ASN A 8 -17.42 49.99 -48.39
C ASN A 8 -18.17 49.67 -47.09
N GLY A 9 -17.60 48.81 -46.27
CA GLY A 9 -18.05 48.45 -44.92
C GLY A 9 -17.26 47.20 -44.50
N GLY A 10 -16.60 47.11 -43.35
CA GLY A 10 -16.62 47.88 -42.11
C GLY A 10 -16.51 46.87 -40.96
N GLY A 11 -15.63 47.13 -39.99
CA GLY A 11 -15.43 46.31 -38.78
C GLY A 11 -14.35 45.24 -38.97
N GLY A 12 -13.27 45.17 -38.19
CA GLY A 12 -13.14 45.19 -36.73
C GLY A 12 -12.15 44.05 -36.44
N GLY A 13 -10.94 44.33 -35.94
CA GLY A 13 -10.70 44.40 -34.50
C GLY A 13 -10.35 43.00 -33.97
N GLY A 14 -9.17 42.87 -33.34
CA GLY A 14 -8.89 41.74 -32.46
C GLY A 14 -7.54 41.06 -32.72
N GLY A 15 -6.52 41.56 -32.05
CA GLY A 15 -5.29 40.81 -31.81
C GLY A 15 -5.58 39.53 -31.02
N GLY A 16 -4.71 38.54 -31.19
CA GLY A 16 -4.79 37.31 -30.45
C GLY A 16 -3.70 36.37 -30.86
N SER A 17 -2.49 36.60 -30.33
CA SER A 17 -1.48 35.56 -30.20
C SER A 17 -2.16 34.30 -29.68
N ALA A 18 -2.27 33.28 -30.53
CA ALA A 18 -2.80 32.00 -30.14
C ALA A 18 -1.80 31.36 -29.16
N ARG A 19 -1.91 31.77 -27.89
CA ARG A 19 -1.37 31.01 -26.76
C ARG A 19 -2.04 29.66 -26.83
N ARG A 20 -1.30 28.68 -27.36
CA ARG A 20 -1.61 27.25 -27.23
C ARG A 20 -1.83 27.02 -25.74
N ARG A 21 -3.11 26.92 -25.34
CA ARG A 21 -3.46 26.46 -24.00
C ARG A 21 -3.09 24.99 -23.98
N GLU A 22 -1.91 24.68 -23.49
CA GLU A 22 -1.60 23.35 -22.98
C GLU A 22 -2.55 23.13 -21.82
N ALA A 23 -3.68 22.50 -22.11
CA ALA A 23 -4.49 21.87 -21.10
C ALA A 23 -3.58 20.81 -20.47
N SER A 24 -3.18 21.05 -19.22
CA SER A 24 -2.49 20.08 -18.38
C SER A 24 -3.39 18.86 -18.26
N ALA A 25 -3.18 17.88 -19.14
CA ALA A 25 -3.78 16.57 -19.04
C ALA A 25 -3.37 16.02 -17.68
N GLN A 26 -4.35 15.88 -16.78
CA GLN A 26 -4.18 15.15 -15.54
C GLN A 26 -3.68 13.77 -15.93
N GLN A 27 -2.43 13.45 -15.56
CA GLN A 27 -1.85 12.14 -15.82
C GLN A 27 -2.83 11.08 -15.34
N ALA A 28 -3.15 10.12 -16.22
CA ALA A 28 -3.96 8.98 -15.84
C ALA A 28 -3.34 8.31 -14.59
N PRO A 29 -4.15 7.86 -13.63
CA PRO A 29 -3.63 7.24 -12.42
C PRO A 29 -2.72 6.07 -12.81
N GLN A 30 -1.48 6.10 -12.33
CA GLN A 30 -0.53 5.04 -12.62
C GLN A 30 -1.02 3.73 -11.98
N PRO A 31 -0.94 2.59 -12.70
CA PRO A 31 -1.34 1.31 -12.15
C PRO A 31 -0.42 0.93 -10.98
N VAL A 32 -1.01 0.38 -9.92
CA VAL A 32 -0.28 -0.27 -8.83
C VAL A 32 -0.35 -1.78 -8.97
N LYS A 33 0.61 -2.48 -8.36
CA LYS A 33 0.54 -3.94 -8.22
C LYS A 33 -0.58 -4.28 -7.22
N GLN A 34 -1.40 -5.27 -7.55
CA GLN A 34 -2.36 -5.85 -6.61
C GLN A 34 -1.61 -6.65 -5.52
N GLY A 35 -2.11 -6.58 -4.29
CA GLY A 35 -1.54 -7.21 -3.11
C GLY A 35 -0.61 -6.29 -2.34
N TRP A 36 0.36 -6.88 -1.64
CA TRP A 36 1.36 -6.15 -0.86
C TRP A 36 2.28 -5.29 -1.74
N LEU A 37 2.42 -4.03 -1.35
CA LEU A 37 3.32 -3.04 -1.95
C LEU A 37 4.15 -2.40 -0.84
N LEU A 38 5.48 -2.42 -1.00
CA LEU A 38 6.42 -1.71 -0.15
C LEU A 38 6.70 -0.33 -0.76
N GLU A 39 6.40 0.74 -0.03
CA GLU A 39 6.66 2.13 -0.43
C GLU A 39 7.27 2.88 0.77
N ASN A 40 8.48 3.43 0.60
CA ASN A 40 9.23 4.11 1.67
C ASN A 40 9.38 3.27 2.95
N ASP A 41 9.76 2.01 2.79
CA ASP A 41 9.92 1.03 3.89
C ASP A 41 8.64 0.71 4.68
N ILE A 42 7.47 1.13 4.19
CA ILE A 42 6.16 0.83 4.76
C ILE A 42 5.37 -0.07 3.82
N TRP A 43 4.77 -1.12 4.38
CA TRP A 43 3.90 -2.03 3.64
C TRP A 43 2.46 -1.51 3.57
N TYR A 44 1.87 -1.66 2.39
CA TYR A 44 0.47 -1.36 2.09
C TYR A 44 -0.13 -2.54 1.34
N TYR A 45 -1.46 -2.69 1.37
CA TYR A 45 -2.15 -3.71 0.57
C TYR A 45 -3.17 -3.08 -0.37
N TYR A 46 -3.14 -3.48 -1.65
CA TYR A 46 -4.09 -3.03 -2.66
C TYR A 46 -4.97 -4.20 -3.14
N ALA A 47 -6.29 -4.04 -3.04
CA ALA A 47 -7.23 -5.07 -3.49
C ALA A 47 -7.34 -5.18 -5.03
N GLY A 48 -6.81 -4.20 -5.76
CA GLY A 48 -6.78 -4.17 -7.21
C GLY A 48 -5.57 -3.38 -7.72
N THR A 49 -5.66 -2.91 -8.96
CA THR A 49 -4.52 -2.30 -9.67
C THR A 49 -4.55 -0.77 -9.70
N THR A 50 -5.43 -0.13 -8.93
CA THR A 50 -5.49 1.34 -8.82
C THR A 50 -5.29 1.79 -7.38
N ARG A 51 -4.79 3.02 -7.21
CA ARG A 51 -4.55 3.62 -5.88
C ARG A 51 -5.82 3.73 -5.02
N SER A 52 -7.01 3.78 -5.63
CA SER A 52 -8.30 3.79 -4.92
C SER A 52 -8.67 2.46 -4.27
N THR A 53 -7.92 1.39 -4.55
CA THR A 53 -8.16 0.05 -3.96
C THR A 53 -7.33 -0.23 -2.70
N LEU A 54 -6.66 0.78 -2.15
CA LEU A 54 -5.92 0.68 -0.89
C LEU A 54 -6.84 0.13 0.21
N LYS A 55 -6.46 -1.00 0.79
CA LYS A 55 -7.14 -1.57 1.96
C LYS A 55 -6.72 -0.84 3.23
N LYS A 56 -7.65 -0.83 4.18
CA LYS A 56 -7.54 -0.23 5.51
C LYS A 56 -8.30 -1.11 6.49
N GLY A 57 -7.88 -1.11 7.75
CA GLY A 57 -8.39 -1.96 8.81
C GLY A 57 -7.90 -3.40 8.72
N TRP A 58 -8.68 -4.31 9.31
CA TRP A 58 -8.41 -5.74 9.34
C TRP A 58 -8.33 -6.35 7.95
N HIS A 59 -7.28 -7.14 7.71
CA HIS A 59 -7.07 -7.89 6.49
C HIS A 59 -6.61 -9.31 6.82
N LEU A 60 -7.43 -10.30 6.47
CA LEU A 60 -7.00 -11.70 6.42
C LEU A 60 -6.41 -11.96 5.04
N ASP A 61 -5.13 -12.29 4.99
CA ASP A 61 -4.45 -12.62 3.75
C ASP A 61 -4.71 -14.11 3.42
N PRO A 62 -5.37 -14.42 2.29
CA PRO A 62 -5.68 -15.81 1.92
C PRO A 62 -4.46 -16.61 1.42
N GLN A 63 -3.34 -15.96 1.12
CA GLN A 63 -2.12 -16.61 0.68
C GLN A 63 -1.34 -17.24 1.84
N ASP A 64 -1.38 -16.63 3.03
CA ASP A 64 -0.67 -17.14 4.22
C ASP A 64 -1.59 -17.50 5.40
N GLY A 65 -2.85 -17.06 5.39
CA GLY A 65 -3.83 -17.35 6.42
C GLY A 65 -3.71 -16.50 7.69
N PHE A 66 -2.94 -15.41 7.68
CA PHE A 66 -2.74 -14.55 8.84
C PHE A 66 -3.56 -13.26 8.76
N TRP A 67 -3.89 -12.73 9.94
CA TRP A 67 -4.49 -11.41 10.09
C TRP A 67 -3.44 -10.31 10.14
N TYR A 68 -3.75 -9.20 9.49
CA TYR A 68 -2.98 -7.97 9.45
C TYR A 68 -3.89 -6.79 9.78
N TYR A 69 -3.30 -5.69 10.20
CA TYR A 69 -4.01 -4.43 10.34
C TYR A 69 -3.34 -3.33 9.54
N LEU A 70 -4.12 -2.65 8.72
CA LEU A 70 -3.68 -1.50 7.93
C LEU A 70 -4.30 -0.24 8.53
N ASP A 71 -3.45 0.74 8.85
CA ASP A 71 -3.86 1.98 9.48
C ASP A 71 -5.07 2.63 8.79
N LEU A 72 -6.07 3.04 9.56
CA LEU A 72 -7.31 3.59 8.99
C LEU A 72 -7.10 4.96 8.32
N THR A 73 -6.06 5.71 8.72
CA THR A 73 -5.76 7.02 8.14
C THR A 73 -4.90 6.89 6.90
N THR A 74 -3.81 6.12 6.97
CA THR A 74 -2.74 6.08 5.96
C THR A 74 -2.73 4.80 5.14
N GLY A 75 -3.27 3.69 5.66
CA GLY A 75 -3.16 2.35 5.06
C GLY A 75 -1.83 1.65 5.36
N ALA A 76 -0.94 2.27 6.15
CA ALA A 76 0.32 1.67 6.56
C ALA A 76 0.06 0.42 7.42
N MET A 77 0.74 -0.68 7.12
CA MET A 77 0.66 -1.90 7.90
C MET A 77 1.24 -1.69 9.30
N PHE A 78 0.54 -2.19 10.32
CA PHE A 78 1.00 -2.19 11.70
C PHE A 78 2.03 -3.28 11.98
N THR A 79 2.92 -2.97 12.92
CA THR A 79 3.92 -3.86 13.53
C THR A 79 3.98 -3.51 15.03
N ASP A 80 4.44 -4.43 15.87
CA ASP A 80 4.42 -4.30 17.34
C ASP A 80 3.00 -4.17 17.94
N TRP A 81 2.93 -3.70 19.19
CA TRP A 81 1.70 -3.50 19.94
C TRP A 81 0.89 -2.32 19.42
N HIS A 82 -0.40 -2.57 19.16
CA HIS A 82 -1.36 -1.53 18.82
C HIS A 82 -2.68 -1.72 19.56
N TYR A 83 -3.25 -0.61 20.04
CA TYR A 83 -4.56 -0.58 20.68
C TYR A 83 -5.64 -0.27 19.65
N ILE A 84 -6.52 -1.24 19.38
CA ILE A 84 -7.54 -1.17 18.35
C ILE A 84 -8.89 -1.50 18.98
N SER A 85 -9.83 -0.54 18.90
CA SER A 85 -11.22 -0.75 19.33
C SER A 85 -11.42 -1.27 20.76
N GLY A 86 -10.52 -0.93 21.69
CA GLY A 86 -10.66 -1.31 23.10
C GLY A 86 -9.73 -2.45 23.56
N GLU A 87 -9.01 -3.08 22.63
CA GLU A 87 -8.15 -4.23 22.93
C GLU A 87 -6.74 -4.00 22.39
N TRP A 88 -5.75 -4.63 23.02
CA TRP A 88 -4.35 -4.64 22.55
C TRP A 88 -4.09 -5.86 21.69
N TYR A 89 -3.46 -5.64 20.55
CA TYR A 89 -3.02 -6.67 19.61
C TYR A 89 -1.52 -6.51 19.35
N TYR A 90 -0.84 -7.63 19.11
CA TYR A 90 0.57 -7.66 18.78
C TYR A 90 0.78 -8.16 17.35
N PHE A 91 1.40 -7.33 16.51
CA PHE A 91 1.75 -7.64 15.13
C PHE A 91 3.25 -7.91 15.04
N ASN A 92 3.65 -8.97 14.36
CA ASN A 92 5.04 -9.38 14.28
C ASN A 92 5.94 -8.27 13.70
N PRO A 93 6.90 -7.71 14.44
CA PRO A 93 7.78 -6.64 13.96
C PRO A 93 9.00 -7.16 13.20
N HIS A 94 9.17 -8.48 13.14
CA HIS A 94 10.36 -9.10 12.57
C HIS A 94 10.02 -9.86 11.30
N THR A 95 10.88 -9.72 10.30
CA THR A 95 10.84 -10.64 9.17
C THR A 95 11.31 -12.02 9.62
N PRO A 96 10.92 -13.08 8.88
CA PRO A 96 11.64 -14.35 8.92
C PRO A 96 13.15 -14.11 9.02
N MET A 97 13.78 -14.56 10.10
CA MET A 97 15.24 -14.60 10.14
C MET A 97 15.69 -15.62 9.10
N TRP A 98 16.13 -15.15 7.93
CA TRP A 98 16.89 -15.95 6.98
C TRP A 98 18.18 -16.31 7.70
N THR A 99 18.32 -17.58 8.05
CA THR A 99 19.58 -18.06 8.60
C THR A 99 20.22 -18.92 7.54
N TRP A 100 21.26 -18.41 6.89
CA TRP A 100 22.14 -19.28 6.13
C TRP A 100 22.98 -20.06 7.13
N GLU A 101 22.90 -21.37 7.09
CA GLU A 101 23.79 -22.24 7.85
C GLU A 101 24.79 -22.87 6.89
N ARG A 102 26.08 -22.73 7.21
CA ARG A 102 27.13 -23.42 6.48
C ARG A 102 27.24 -24.84 7.02
N HIS A 103 26.96 -25.83 6.18
CA HIS A 103 27.08 -27.24 6.52
C HIS A 103 28.54 -27.69 6.50
N SER A 104 28.81 -28.87 7.05
CA SER A 104 30.17 -29.42 7.19
C SER A 104 30.82 -29.76 5.85
N ASP A 105 30.02 -29.93 4.80
CA ASP A 105 30.44 -30.07 3.40
C ASP A 105 30.87 -28.73 2.77
N GLY A 106 30.62 -27.60 3.46
CA GLY A 106 30.97 -26.26 3.02
C GLY A 106 29.88 -25.54 2.26
N GLU A 107 28.74 -26.19 1.99
CA GLU A 107 27.58 -25.60 1.32
C GLU A 107 26.75 -24.75 2.28
N TRP A 108 26.09 -23.73 1.74
CA TRP A 108 25.20 -22.87 2.51
C TRP A 108 23.75 -23.27 2.26
N TYR A 109 23.02 -23.57 3.34
CA TYR A 109 21.62 -23.92 3.29
C TYR A 109 20.77 -22.79 3.88
N ASP A 110 19.66 -22.49 3.22
CA ASP A 110 18.62 -21.61 3.76
C ASP A 110 17.87 -22.38 4.85
N LYS A 111 18.07 -21.98 6.09
CA LYS A 111 17.25 -22.43 7.21
C LYS A 111 16.02 -21.53 7.28
N LYS A 112 14.99 -21.94 6.54
CA LYS A 112 13.62 -21.56 6.87
C LYS A 112 13.34 -22.10 8.27
N LEU A 113 13.24 -21.21 9.24
CA LEU A 113 12.76 -21.59 10.56
C LEU A 113 11.34 -22.14 10.38
N GLU A 114 11.14 -23.41 10.74
CA GLU A 114 9.78 -23.91 10.93
C GLU A 114 9.13 -23.02 12.00
N ASN A 115 7.97 -22.45 11.70
CA ASN A 115 7.27 -21.39 12.46
C ASN A 115 7.72 -19.94 12.19
N SER A 116 8.39 -19.68 11.07
CA SER A 116 8.64 -18.31 10.65
C SER A 116 7.33 -17.57 10.33
N ARG A 117 6.96 -16.62 11.21
CA ARG A 117 5.77 -15.78 11.09
C ARG A 117 5.99 -14.63 10.10
N PRO A 118 5.03 -14.29 9.22
CA PRO A 118 5.17 -13.14 8.31
C PRO A 118 5.30 -11.81 9.07
N LEU A 119 6.04 -10.86 8.51
CA LEU A 119 6.14 -9.50 9.04
C LEU A 119 4.74 -8.86 9.07
N GLY A 120 4.34 -8.25 10.18
CA GLY A 120 3.06 -7.58 10.36
C GLY A 120 1.88 -8.50 10.67
N SER A 121 2.07 -9.82 10.66
CA SER A 121 0.99 -10.74 11.01
C SER A 121 0.69 -10.73 12.51
N MET A 122 -0.59 -10.81 12.86
CA MET A 122 -1.10 -10.79 14.23
C MET A 122 -0.84 -12.11 14.95
N TYR A 123 -0.35 -12.05 16.18
CA TYR A 123 -0.30 -13.20 17.10
C TYR A 123 -1.70 -13.56 17.59
N ALA A 124 -2.03 -14.86 17.67
CA ALA A 124 -3.35 -15.33 18.09
C ALA A 124 -3.28 -16.73 18.72
N GLY A 125 -3.81 -16.86 19.94
CA GLY A 125 -3.88 -18.11 20.68
C GLY A 125 -2.53 -18.60 21.20
N GLU A 126 -1.55 -17.71 21.31
CA GLU A 126 -0.16 -18.04 21.59
C GLU A 126 0.52 -16.93 22.43
N LYS A 127 1.78 -17.16 22.78
CA LYS A 127 2.60 -16.18 23.51
C LYS A 127 3.39 -15.31 22.53
N THR A 128 3.38 -14.00 22.72
CA THR A 128 4.18 -13.05 21.94
C THR A 128 5.68 -13.18 22.30
N PRO A 129 6.62 -12.74 21.44
CA PRO A 129 8.06 -12.87 21.68
C PRO A 129 8.54 -12.14 22.94
N ASP A 130 7.84 -11.07 23.35
CA ASP A 130 8.09 -10.31 24.57
C ASP A 130 7.38 -10.91 25.81
N GLY A 131 6.71 -12.05 25.65
CA GLY A 131 6.30 -12.91 26.75
C GLY A 131 4.84 -12.81 27.19
N TYR A 132 4.04 -11.94 26.57
CA TYR A 132 2.63 -11.76 26.88
C TYR A 132 1.74 -12.80 26.21
N GLN A 133 0.63 -13.16 26.86
CA GLN A 133 -0.35 -14.09 26.31
C GLN A 133 -1.42 -13.31 25.53
N VAL A 134 -1.75 -13.80 24.33
CA VAL A 134 -2.94 -13.36 23.58
C VAL A 134 -3.92 -14.53 23.43
N ASP A 135 -5.22 -14.22 23.37
CA ASP A 135 -6.27 -15.23 23.11
C ASP A 135 -6.39 -15.58 21.62
N ALA A 136 -7.29 -16.51 21.27
CA ALA A 136 -7.47 -17.00 19.90
C ALA A 136 -7.88 -15.91 18.90
N GLU A 137 -8.42 -14.79 19.39
CA GLU A 137 -8.78 -13.61 18.62
C GLU A 137 -7.66 -12.56 18.58
N GLY A 138 -6.56 -12.77 19.30
CA GLY A 138 -5.39 -11.90 19.35
C GLY A 138 -5.42 -10.84 20.43
N HIS A 139 -6.43 -10.83 21.30
CA HIS A 139 -6.53 -9.85 22.39
C HIS A 139 -5.51 -10.17 23.49
N TYR A 140 -4.79 -9.15 23.94
CA TYR A 140 -3.94 -9.23 25.13
C TYR A 140 -4.73 -9.68 26.36
N ARG A 141 -4.14 -10.61 27.11
CA ARG A 141 -4.64 -11.08 28.40
C ARG A 141 -3.54 -10.90 29.46
N PRO A 142 -3.81 -10.12 30.53
CA PRO A 142 -2.85 -9.90 31.62
C PRO A 142 -2.70 -11.12 32.54
#